data_AF-A0AAV3JC64-F1
#
_entry.id   AF-A0AAV3JC64-F1
#
_cell.length_a   1.000
_cell.length_b   1.000
_cell.length_c   1.000
_cell.angle_alpha   90.00
_cell.angle_beta   90.00
_cell.angle_gamma   90.00
#
_symmetry.space_group_name_H-M   'P 1'
#
loop_
_entity.id
_entity.type
_entity.pdbx_description
1 polymer ?
#
loop_
_entity_poly.entity_id
_entity_poly.type
_entity_poly.pdbx_seq_one_letter_code
_entity_poly.pdbx_strand_id
1 'polypeptide(L)'
;MKGKIDSNQGKWMKLISRKNGFRKIVSTLNDFYIPKIPFSKLTEGQKMRIRLARKKVKKFEVFLKKISDYEFIIFLQIENQFESWLHVDGIQEEKDQFLKEGKNDHPIFEYISISDLYENNCVFANTEETKILNLKDSA
;
A
#
# COMPACT_ATOMS: atom_id res chain seq x y z
N MET A 1 -21.91 -2.01 14.32
CA MET A 1 -20.73 -1.74 15.16
C MET A 1 -20.53 -0.25 15.25
N LYS A 2 -20.33 0.32 16.44
CA LYS A 2 -19.99 1.74 16.61
C LYS A 2 -18.70 1.99 15.83
N GLY A 3 -18.76 2.86 14.83
CA GLY A 3 -17.59 3.26 14.04
C GLY A 3 -16.53 3.81 14.98
N LYS A 4 -15.44 3.07 15.14
CA LYS A 4 -14.21 3.66 15.67
C LYS A 4 -13.81 4.72 14.67
N ILE A 5 -13.92 5.99 15.06
CA ILE A 5 -13.31 7.07 14.29
C ILE A 5 -11.82 6.76 14.29
N ASP A 6 -11.30 6.33 13.15
CA ASP A 6 -9.88 6.11 12.97
C ASP A 6 -9.21 7.49 13.04
N SER A 7 -8.55 7.78 14.17
CA SER A 7 -7.89 9.06 14.43
C SER A 7 -6.77 9.38 13.43
N ASN A 8 -6.40 8.39 12.62
CA ASN A 8 -5.32 8.45 11.63
C ASN A 8 -5.88 8.57 10.19
N GLN A 9 -7.19 8.45 10.00
CA GLN A 9 -7.83 8.63 8.69
C GLN A 9 -7.47 10.00 8.10
N GLY A 10 -7.13 10.01 6.81
CA GLY A 10 -6.69 11.22 6.11
C GLY A 10 -5.27 11.71 6.44
N LYS A 11 -4.56 11.09 7.41
CA LYS A 11 -3.16 11.42 7.72
C LYS A 11 -2.19 10.50 6.96
N TRP A 12 -1.02 11.04 6.62
CA TRP A 12 0.06 10.27 6.00
C TRP A 12 0.82 9.46 7.05
N MET A 13 0.90 8.15 6.81
CA MET A 13 1.61 7.20 7.65
C MET A 13 2.77 6.59 6.85
N LYS A 14 3.99 6.66 7.38
CA LYS A 14 5.20 6.11 6.78
C LYS A 14 5.42 4.67 7.23
N LEU A 15 5.65 3.77 6.27
CA LEU A 15 6.01 2.38 6.54
C LEU A 15 7.46 2.27 7.01
N ILE A 16 7.65 1.91 8.28
CA ILE A 16 8.99 1.83 8.91
C ILE A 16 9.52 0.40 9.02
N SER A 17 8.64 -0.59 9.09
CA SER A 17 8.98 -2.01 9.20
C SER A 17 8.21 -2.84 8.17
N ARG A 18 8.45 -4.16 8.08
CA ARG A 18 7.80 -5.07 7.11
C ARG A 18 7.80 -4.61 5.64
N LYS A 19 8.78 -3.79 5.22
CA LYS A 19 8.95 -3.33 3.81
C LYS A 19 8.97 -4.46 2.78
N ASN A 20 9.42 -5.66 3.16
CA ASN A 20 9.35 -6.85 2.30
C ASN A 20 7.91 -7.38 2.10
N GLY A 21 7.02 -7.20 3.08
CA GLY A 21 5.59 -7.50 2.94
C GLY A 21 4.96 -6.60 1.89
N PHE A 22 5.19 -5.29 1.97
CA PHE A 22 4.76 -4.35 0.93
C PHE A 22 5.27 -4.72 -0.46
N ARG A 23 6.57 -5.07 -0.57
CA ARG A 23 7.15 -5.53 -1.84
C ARG A 23 6.44 -6.78 -2.38
N LYS A 24 6.07 -7.74 -1.52
CA LYS A 24 5.35 -8.94 -1.95
C LYS A 24 3.97 -8.58 -2.50
N ILE A 25 3.22 -7.70 -1.83
CA ILE A 25 1.92 -7.19 -2.31
C ILE A 25 2.09 -6.57 -3.71
N VAL A 26 3.05 -5.67 -3.89
CA VAL A 26 3.31 -5.04 -5.19
C VAL A 26 3.72 -6.08 -6.25
N SER A 27 4.50 -7.09 -5.88
CA SER A 27 4.87 -8.18 -6.80
C SER A 27 3.63 -8.94 -7.28
N THR A 28 2.75 -9.35 -6.37
CA THR A 28 1.51 -10.07 -6.71
C THR A 28 0.62 -9.24 -7.62
N LEU A 29 0.45 -7.95 -7.34
CA LEU A 29 -0.32 -7.05 -8.20
C LEU A 29 0.32 -6.94 -9.59
N ASN A 30 1.65 -6.79 -9.66
CA ASN A 30 2.36 -6.73 -10.93
C ASN A 30 2.15 -8.00 -11.75
N ASP A 31 2.23 -9.18 -11.12
CA ASP A 31 2.04 -10.46 -11.80
C ASP A 31 0.62 -10.62 -12.38
N PHE A 32 -0.37 -9.94 -11.81
CA PHE A 32 -1.74 -9.96 -12.34
C PHE A 32 -1.97 -8.94 -13.47
N TYR A 33 -1.46 -7.71 -13.31
CA TYR A 33 -1.79 -6.60 -14.22
C TYR A 33 -0.79 -6.40 -15.36
N ILE A 34 0.49 -6.73 -15.17
CA ILE A 34 1.57 -6.35 -16.09
C ILE A 34 1.79 -7.33 -17.25
N PRO A 35 1.68 -8.66 -17.09
CA PRO A 35 1.89 -9.59 -18.20
C PRO A 35 1.03 -9.34 -19.43
N LYS A 36 -0.06 -8.59 -19.28
CA LYS A 36 -1.00 -8.24 -20.36
C LYS A 36 -0.57 -6.99 -21.16
N ILE A 37 0.48 -6.28 -20.74
CA ILE A 37 0.91 -5.01 -21.34
C ILE A 37 2.40 -5.10 -21.75
N PRO A 38 2.75 -4.84 -23.02
CA PRO A 38 4.15 -4.75 -23.45
C PRO A 38 4.92 -3.72 -22.62
N PHE A 39 6.16 -4.04 -22.22
CA PHE A 39 6.96 -3.16 -21.35
C PHE A 39 7.14 -1.73 -21.89
N SER A 40 7.21 -1.58 -23.22
CA SER A 40 7.32 -0.28 -23.90
C SER A 40 6.08 0.61 -23.72
N LYS A 41 4.91 0.02 -23.43
CA LYS A 41 3.65 0.73 -23.20
C LYS A 41 3.36 1.01 -21.73
N LEU A 42 4.25 0.60 -20.83
CA LEU A 42 4.07 0.84 -19.40
C LEU A 42 4.37 2.30 -19.05
N THR A 43 3.58 2.86 -18.13
CA THR A 43 3.88 4.15 -17.52
C THR A 43 5.14 4.06 -16.66
N GLU A 44 5.78 5.20 -16.39
CA GLU A 44 6.96 5.22 -15.49
C GLU A 44 6.61 4.71 -14.09
N GLY A 45 5.41 5.00 -13.59
CA GLY A 45 4.86 4.45 -12.35
C GLY A 45 4.77 2.92 -12.34
N GLN A 46 4.26 2.33 -13.41
CA GLN A 46 4.23 0.86 -13.56
C GLN A 46 5.66 0.29 -13.60
N LYS A 47 6.58 0.92 -14.32
CA LYS A 47 8.00 0.51 -14.35
C LYS A 47 8.66 0.64 -12.97
N MET A 48 8.31 1.66 -12.18
CA MET A 48 8.74 1.80 -10.78
C MET A 48 8.26 0.63 -9.93
N ARG A 49 6.96 0.27 -10.00
CA ARG A 49 6.41 -0.89 -9.28
C ARG A 49 7.09 -2.19 -9.67
N ILE A 50 7.41 -2.40 -10.95
CA ILE A 50 8.19 -3.58 -11.41
C ILE A 50 9.60 -3.59 -10.79
N ARG A 51 10.31 -2.46 -10.81
CA ARG A 51 11.66 -2.35 -10.24
C ARG A 51 11.64 -2.63 -8.74
N LEU A 52 10.63 -2.15 -8.03
CA LEU A 52 10.43 -2.44 -6.63
C LEU A 52 10.26 -3.95 -6.41
N ALA A 53 9.36 -4.62 -7.13
CA ALA A 53 9.07 -6.04 -6.98
C ALA A 53 10.28 -6.94 -7.27
N ARG A 54 11.05 -6.65 -8.32
CA ARG A 54 12.24 -7.41 -8.75
C ARG A 54 13.44 -7.33 -7.79
N LYS A 55 13.28 -6.79 -6.57
CA LYS A 55 14.32 -6.58 -5.55
C LYS A 55 15.54 -5.76 -6.04
N LYS A 56 15.42 -5.02 -7.15
CA LYS A 56 16.49 -4.18 -7.67
C LYS A 56 16.70 -2.91 -6.84
N VAL A 57 15.70 -2.52 -6.07
CA VAL A 57 15.69 -1.27 -5.29
C VAL A 57 15.97 -1.58 -3.81
N LYS A 58 17.11 -1.12 -3.30
CA LYS A 58 17.48 -1.32 -1.89
C LYS A 58 16.88 -0.26 -0.97
N LYS A 59 16.75 0.98 -1.45
CA LYS A 59 16.24 2.12 -0.68
C LYS A 59 14.95 2.63 -1.34
N PHE A 60 13.87 2.60 -0.58
CA PHE A 60 12.57 3.13 -0.98
C PHE A 60 11.76 3.50 0.25
N GLU A 61 10.91 4.49 0.12
CA GLU A 61 9.96 4.90 1.15
C GLU A 61 8.53 4.69 0.66
N VAL A 62 7.65 4.35 1.60
CA VAL A 62 6.23 4.11 1.33
C VAL A 62 5.45 4.91 2.36
N PHE A 63 4.49 5.67 1.86
CA PHE A 63 3.55 6.41 2.66
C PHE A 63 2.14 5.99 2.28
N LEU A 64 1.30 5.86 3.29
CA LEU A 64 -0.07 5.37 3.19
C LEU A 64 -0.99 6.41 3.80
N LYS A 65 -2.04 6.80 3.07
CA LYS A 65 -3.12 7.64 3.57
C LYS A 65 -4.41 6.86 3.43
N LYS A 66 -5.01 6.49 4.56
CA LYS A 66 -6.28 5.77 4.60
C LYS A 66 -7.42 6.73 4.27
N ILE A 67 -8.23 6.38 3.28
CA ILE A 67 -9.38 7.16 2.80
C ILE A 67 -10.68 6.59 3.34
N SER A 68 -10.81 5.25 3.32
CA SER A 68 -11.93 4.50 3.89
C SER A 68 -11.42 3.22 4.57
N ASP A 69 -12.30 2.34 5.02
CA ASP A 69 -11.91 1.13 5.78
C ASP A 69 -10.91 0.25 5.01
N TYR A 70 -11.04 0.16 3.69
CA TYR A 70 -10.21 -0.69 2.83
C TYR A 70 -9.54 0.08 1.68
N GLU A 71 -9.63 1.41 1.63
CA GLU A 71 -9.04 2.19 0.55
C GLU A 71 -7.91 3.08 1.04
N PHE A 72 -6.79 3.04 0.32
CA PHE A 72 -5.58 3.77 0.64
C PHE A 72 -5.05 4.51 -0.58
N ILE A 73 -4.61 5.77 -0.40
CA ILE A 73 -3.63 6.36 -1.31
C ILE A 73 -2.27 5.83 -0.87
N ILE A 74 -1.58 5.18 -1.80
CA ILE A 74 -0.21 4.71 -1.61
C ILE A 74 0.70 5.65 -2.37
N PHE A 75 1.71 6.18 -1.67
CA PHE A 75 2.78 6.96 -2.27
C PHE A 75 4.10 6.22 -2.11
N LEU A 76 4.76 5.95 -3.24
CA LEU A 76 6.03 5.27 -3.33
C LEU A 76 7.11 6.25 -3.78
N GLN A 77 8.16 6.36 -2.99
CA GLN A 77 9.37 7.07 -3.37
C GLN A 77 10.52 6.09 -3.58
N ILE A 78 11.14 6.17 -4.75
CA ILE A 78 12.39 5.47 -5.06
C ILE A 78 13.37 6.53 -5.55
N GLU A 79 14.40 6.81 -4.74
CA GLU A 79 15.35 7.90 -5.01
C GLU A 79 14.59 9.24 -5.20
N ASN A 80 14.71 9.86 -6.37
CA ASN A 80 14.06 11.12 -6.72
C ASN A 80 12.77 10.93 -7.53
N GLN A 81 12.33 9.68 -7.71
CA GLN A 81 11.13 9.34 -8.46
C GLN A 81 9.98 9.02 -7.51
N PHE A 82 8.79 9.41 -7.93
CA PHE A 82 7.57 9.30 -7.16
C PHE A 82 6.49 8.64 -7.98
N GLU A 83 5.69 7.81 -7.32
CA GLU A 83 4.50 7.19 -7.88
C GLU A 83 3.42 7.16 -6.81
N SER A 84 2.19 7.50 -7.17
CA SER A 84 1.04 7.34 -6.30
C SER A 84 -0.07 6.55 -6.99
N TRP A 85 -0.86 5.82 -6.21
CA TRP A 85 -2.06 5.15 -6.70
C TRP A 85 -3.07 4.91 -5.59
N LEU A 86 -4.33 4.77 -5.97
CA LEU A 86 -5.39 4.26 -5.10
C LEU A 86 -5.28 2.74 -5.03
N HIS A 87 -5.30 2.20 -3.81
CA HIS A 87 -5.32 0.77 -3.55
C HIS A 87 -6.57 0.40 -2.75
N VAL A 88 -7.29 -0.62 -3.24
CA VAL A 88 -8.39 -1.26 -2.52
C VAL A 88 -7.85 -2.55 -1.91
N ASP A 89 -7.95 -2.68 -0.59
CA ASP A 89 -7.44 -3.78 0.19
C ASP A 89 -8.47 -4.90 0.35
N GLY A 90 -8.74 -5.58 -0.76
CA GLY A 90 -9.69 -6.70 -0.78
C GLY A 90 -9.28 -7.89 0.10
N ILE A 91 -8.00 -8.02 0.46
CA ILE A 91 -7.56 -9.07 1.41
C ILE A 91 -8.11 -8.76 2.79
N GLN A 92 -8.02 -7.52 3.25
CA GLN A 92 -8.58 -7.15 4.55
C GLN A 92 -10.10 -7.25 4.56
N GLU A 93 -10.76 -6.78 3.50
CA GLU A 93 -12.22 -6.86 3.38
C GLU A 93 -12.72 -8.31 3.51
N GLU A 94 -12.08 -9.24 2.81
CA GLU A 94 -12.45 -10.65 2.83
C GLU A 94 -12.12 -11.33 4.18
N LYS A 95 -10.99 -10.98 4.80
CA LYS A 95 -10.67 -11.41 6.19
C LYS A 95 -11.79 -11.01 7.15
N ASP A 96 -12.21 -9.76 7.09
CA ASP A 96 -13.26 -9.23 7.97
C ASP A 96 -14.60 -9.91 7.70
N GLN A 97 -14.91 -10.24 6.44
CA GLN A 97 -16.09 -11.01 6.08
C GLN A 97 -16.04 -12.44 6.65
N PHE A 98 -14.90 -13.12 6.56
CA PHE A 98 -14.75 -14.48 7.08
C PHE A 98 -14.87 -14.54 8.60
N LEU A 99 -14.30 -13.56 9.30
CA LEU A 99 -14.48 -13.44 10.75
C LEU A 99 -15.95 -13.21 11.13
N LYS A 100 -16.70 -12.41 10.37
CA LYS A 100 -18.15 -12.22 10.59
C LYS A 100 -18.95 -13.51 10.39
N GLU A 101 -18.50 -14.37 9.48
CA GLU A 101 -19.08 -15.69 9.22
C GLU A 101 -18.60 -16.77 10.20
N GLY A 102 -17.71 -16.45 11.14
CA GLY A 102 -17.13 -17.40 12.09
C GLY A 102 -16.08 -18.34 11.47
N LYS A 103 -15.60 -18.05 10.26
CA LYS A 103 -14.58 -18.82 9.55
C LYS A 103 -13.20 -18.28 9.94
N ASN A 104 -12.59 -18.88 10.96
CA ASN A 104 -11.31 -18.41 11.50
C ASN A 104 -10.10 -19.24 11.03
N ASP A 105 -10.33 -20.34 10.32
CA ASP A 105 -9.31 -21.29 9.86
C ASP A 105 -9.20 -21.31 8.33
N HIS A 106 -9.10 -20.14 7.72
CA HIS A 106 -8.94 -20.01 6.28
C HIS A 106 -7.54 -19.48 5.92
N PRO A 107 -6.89 -19.99 4.85
CA PRO A 107 -5.54 -19.53 4.46
C PRO A 107 -5.41 -18.03 4.20
N ILE A 108 -6.51 -17.31 4.00
CA ILE A 108 -6.50 -15.85 3.79
C ILE A 108 -5.85 -15.10 4.96
N PHE A 109 -5.96 -15.62 6.18
CA PHE A 109 -5.37 -15.00 7.37
C PHE A 109 -3.83 -15.07 7.37
N GLU A 110 -3.23 -15.91 6.53
CA GLU A 110 -1.78 -15.99 6.35
C GLU A 110 -1.21 -14.88 5.44
N TYR A 111 -2.07 -14.26 4.62
CA TYR A 111 -1.66 -13.22 3.68
C TYR A 111 -1.66 -11.85 4.35
N ILE A 112 -0.58 -11.09 4.16
CA ILE A 112 -0.46 -9.72 4.66
C ILE A 112 -1.27 -8.77 3.76
N SER A 113 -2.14 -7.96 4.37
CA SER A 113 -2.92 -6.89 3.73
C SER A 113 -2.20 -5.54 3.83
N ILE A 114 -2.68 -4.51 3.12
CA ILE A 114 -2.17 -3.14 3.30
C ILE A 114 -2.61 -2.59 4.67
N SER A 115 -3.80 -2.94 5.14
CA SER A 115 -4.31 -2.64 6.48
C SER A 115 -3.40 -3.22 7.56
N ASP A 116 -2.95 -4.47 7.43
CA ASP A 116 -2.00 -5.10 8.36
C ASP A 116 -0.69 -4.28 8.46
N LEU A 117 -0.21 -3.77 7.32
CA LEU A 117 0.97 -2.92 7.27
C LEU A 117 0.70 -1.55 7.88
N TYR A 118 -0.42 -0.92 7.53
CA TYR A 118 -0.81 0.40 8.01
C TYR A 118 -0.94 0.45 9.52
N GLU A 119 -1.65 -0.52 10.11
CA GLU A 119 -1.98 -0.54 11.53
C GLU A 119 -0.79 -0.90 12.42
N ASN A 120 0.09 -1.79 11.95
CA ASN A 120 1.11 -2.41 12.80
C ASN A 120 2.55 -2.02 12.44
N ASN A 121 2.78 -1.36 11.29
CA ASN A 121 4.13 -1.16 10.75
C ASN A 121 4.39 0.26 10.26
N CYS A 122 3.45 1.18 10.50
CA CYS A 122 3.58 2.58 10.13
C CYS A 122 3.62 3.52 11.34
N VAL A 123 4.21 4.69 11.12
CA VAL A 123 4.18 5.84 12.05
C VAL A 123 3.76 7.09 11.28
N PHE A 124 3.38 8.16 11.96
CA PHE A 124 3.11 9.44 11.28
C PHE A 124 4.32 9.89 10.45
N ALA A 125 4.06 10.31 9.22
CA ALA A 125 5.06 11.01 8.42
C ALA A 125 5.42 12.33 9.10
N ASN A 126 6.67 12.76 8.99
CA ASN A 126 7.08 14.03 9.57
C ASN A 126 6.54 15.23 8.76
N THR A 127 6.73 16.44 9.27
CA THR A 127 6.19 17.66 8.65
C THR A 127 6.74 17.90 7.24
N GLU A 128 8.02 17.66 7.00
CA GLU A 128 8.63 17.87 5.68
C GLU A 128 8.17 16.82 4.68
N GLU A 129 8.09 15.55 5.10
CA GLU A 129 7.50 14.47 4.30
C GLU A 129 6.06 14.81 3.92
N THR A 130 5.25 15.25 4.89
CA THR A 130 3.83 15.57 4.68
C THR A 130 3.62 16.73 3.71
N LYS A 131 4.46 17.77 3.77
CA LYS A 131 4.41 18.89 2.79
C LYS A 131 4.64 18.38 1.37
N ILE A 132 5.66 17.56 1.17
CA ILE A 132 5.97 16.97 -0.16
C ILE A 132 4.82 16.10 -0.63
N LEU A 133 4.27 15.26 0.25
CA LEU A 133 3.17 14.36 -0.08
C LEU A 133 1.90 15.13 -0.48
N ASN A 134 1.51 16.16 0.28
CA ASN A 134 0.32 16.95 -0.02
C ASN A 134 0.45 17.74 -1.34
N LEU A 135 1.63 18.27 -1.64
CA LEU A 135 1.91 18.90 -2.93
C LEU A 135 1.75 17.93 -4.10
N LYS A 136 2.11 16.66 -3.90
CA LYS A 136 2.00 15.60 -4.93
C LYS A 136 0.62 14.97 -5.02
N ASP A 137 -0.14 14.96 -3.92
CA ASP A 137 -1.53 14.45 -3.86
C ASP A 137 -2.51 15.40 -4.56
N SER A 138 -2.14 16.69 -4.70
CA SER A 138 -2.98 17.74 -5.28
C SER A 138 -2.70 18.03 -6.77
N ALA A 139 -1.74 17.32 -7.38
CA ALA A 139 -1.25 17.54 -8.74
C ALA A 139 -1.75 16.44 -9.69
#